data_AF-A0A955I5F5-F1
#
_entry.id   AF-A0A955I5F5-F1
#
_cell.length_a   1.000
_cell.length_b   1.000
_cell.length_c   1.000
_cell.angle_alpha   90.00
_cell.angle_beta   90.00
_cell.angle_gamma   90.00
#
_symmetry.space_group_name_H-M   'P 1'
#
loop_
_entity.id
_entity.type
_entity.pdbx_description
1 polymer ?
#
loop_
_entity_poly.entity_id
_entity_poly.type
_entity_poly.pdbx_seq_one_letter_code
_entity_poly.pdbx_strand_id
1 'polypeptide(L)'
;MTQNKVLVELLTYVQGLGKPGDRVSVSSAQARNALIPKKQAKILDEKTIESMNQKAKRQELERQMLVEKRHEYQEKLHGKELKFELR
;
A
#
# COMPACT_ATOMS: atom_id res chain seq x y z
N MET A 1 32.28 -11.33 13.17
CA MET A 1 31.41 -10.14 13.12
C MET A 1 30.05 -10.56 12.62
N THR A 2 29.02 -10.53 13.46
CA THR A 2 27.66 -10.94 13.13
C THR A 2 27.11 -9.95 12.10
N GLN A 3 26.94 -10.38 10.84
CA GLN A 3 26.30 -9.55 9.83
C GLN A 3 24.81 -9.46 10.17
N ASN A 4 24.42 -8.44 10.93
CA ASN A 4 23.01 -8.10 11.08
C ASN A 4 22.48 -7.72 9.68
N LYS A 5 21.60 -8.55 9.15
CA LYS A 5 20.88 -8.30 7.90
C LYS A 5 19.56 -7.63 8.23
N VAL A 6 19.16 -6.64 7.43
CA VAL A 6 17.94 -5.86 7.60
C VAL A 6 17.13 -5.94 6.31
N LEU A 7 15.82 -6.07 6.44
CA LEU A 7 14.92 -6.05 5.30
C LEU A 7 14.64 -4.60 4.91
N VAL A 8 14.84 -4.28 3.62
CA VAL A 8 14.54 -2.96 3.07
C VAL A 8 13.67 -3.08 1.83
N GLU A 9 12.79 -2.11 1.63
CA GLU A 9 12.04 -1.91 0.40
C GLU A 9 12.74 -0.83 -0.43
N LEU A 10 13.09 -1.14 -1.67
CA LEU A 10 13.72 -0.19 -2.58
C LEU A 10 12.68 0.82 -3.09
N LEU A 11 13.00 2.11 -3.02
CA LEU A 11 12.16 3.19 -3.56
C LEU A 11 12.57 3.57 -4.99
N THR A 12 13.81 3.26 -5.36
CA THR A 12 14.39 3.54 -6.68
C THR A 12 15.06 2.29 -7.22
N TYR A 13 15.27 2.23 -8.53
CA TYR A 13 16.13 1.19 -9.10
C TYR A 13 17.54 1.31 -8.52
N VAL A 14 18.09 0.21 -8.02
CA VAL A 14 19.47 0.15 -7.53
C VAL A 14 20.18 -1.00 -8.21
N GLN A 15 21.26 -0.69 -8.93
CA GLN A 15 22.04 -1.65 -9.69
C GLN A 15 22.54 -2.78 -8.78
N GLY A 16 22.26 -4.03 -9.18
CA GLY A 16 22.64 -5.22 -8.42
C GLY A 16 21.75 -5.56 -7.22
N LEU A 17 20.76 -4.73 -6.88
CA LEU A 17 19.81 -4.99 -5.79
C LEU A 17 18.38 -5.24 -6.29
N GLY A 18 17.89 -4.46 -7.26
CA GLY A 18 16.55 -4.68 -7.81
C GLY A 18 15.85 -3.43 -8.33
N LYS A 19 14.56 -3.59 -8.62
CA LYS A 19 13.64 -2.55 -9.08
C LYS A 19 12.98 -1.85 -7.88
N PRO A 20 12.40 -0.65 -8.10
CA PRO A 20 11.57 -0.01 -7.07
C PRO A 20 10.40 -0.94 -6.67
N GLY A 21 10.15 -1.08 -5.38
CA GLY A 21 9.17 -1.98 -4.77
C GLY A 21 9.71 -3.34 -4.34
N ASP A 22 10.93 -3.72 -4.77
CA ASP A 22 11.52 -4.99 -4.38
C ASP A 22 11.95 -4.97 -2.90
N ARG A 23 11.67 -6.08 -2.20
CA ARG A 23 12.08 -6.29 -0.81
C ARG A 23 13.37 -7.11 -0.79
N VAL A 24 14.46 -6.50 -0.33
CA VAL A 24 15.79 -7.12 -0.35
C VAL A 24 16.39 -7.14 1.05
N SER A 25 17.04 -8.24 1.40
CA SER A 25 17.81 -8.35 2.64
C SER A 25 19.23 -7.83 2.41
N VAL A 26 19.57 -6.71 3.04
CA VAL A 26 20.88 -6.06 2.93
C VAL A 26 21.57 -6.00 4.28
N SER A 27 22.88 -5.73 4.31
CA SER A 27 23.57 -5.53 5.59
C SER A 27 23.10 -4.25 6.28
N SER A 28 23.08 -4.22 7.63
CA SER A 28 22.72 -3.02 8.39
C SER A 28 23.61 -1.82 8.04
N ALA A 29 24.89 -2.06 7.73
CA ALA A 29 25.83 -1.00 7.34
C ALA A 29 25.47 -0.41 5.97
N GLN A 30 25.13 -1.24 5.00
CA GLN A 30 24.71 -0.79 3.67
C GLN A 30 23.39 -0.01 3.71
N ALA A 31 22.43 -0.47 4.52
CA ALA A 31 21.19 0.27 4.75
C ALA A 31 21.45 1.66 5.34
N ARG A 32 22.21 1.74 6.44
CA ARG A 32 22.47 3.00 7.16
C ARG A 32 23.35 3.99 6.40
N ASN A 33 24.39 3.51 5.70
CA ASN A 33 25.40 4.39 5.13
C ASN A 33 25.10 4.77 3.67
N ALA A 34 24.41 3.91 2.91
CA ALA A 34 24.19 4.12 1.48
C ALA A 34 22.71 4.34 1.14
N LEU A 35 21.83 3.41 1.51
CA LEU A 35 20.46 3.38 0.98
C LEU A 35 19.53 4.40 1.66
N ILE A 36 19.61 4.52 2.99
CA ILE A 36 18.75 5.43 3.77
C ILE A 36 19.13 6.90 3.55
N PRO A 37 20.42 7.31 3.63
CA PRO A 37 20.79 8.72 3.43
C PRO A 37 20.47 9.21 2.02
N LYS A 38 20.58 8.32 1.02
CA LYS A 38 20.24 8.61 -0.38
C LYS A 38 18.74 8.50 -0.68
N LYS A 39 17.90 8.17 0.31
CA LYS A 39 16.45 7.94 0.15
C LYS A 39 16.10 6.89 -0.92
N GLN A 40 16.98 5.91 -1.11
CA GLN A 40 16.83 4.86 -2.12
C GLN A 40 16.10 3.63 -1.58
N ALA A 41 16.01 3.48 -0.25
CA ALA A 41 15.27 2.39 0.38
C ALA A 41 14.67 2.79 1.72
N LYS A 42 13.65 2.06 2.16
CA LYS A 42 13.00 2.19 3.46
C LYS A 42 13.17 0.89 4.25
N ILE A 43 13.50 0.99 5.54
CA ILE A 43 13.55 -0.20 6.42
C ILE A 43 12.13 -0.71 6.63
N LEU A 44 11.96 -2.02 6.44
CA LEU A 44 10.72 -2.73 6.73
C LEU A 44 10.86 -3.42 8.09
N ASP A 45 10.42 -2.74 9.15
CA ASP A 45 10.23 -3.38 10.46
C ASP A 45 8.94 -4.22 10.45
N GLU A 46 8.87 -5.24 11.31
CA GLU A 46 7.68 -6.09 11.47
C GLU A 46 6.41 -5.28 11.75
N LYS A 47 6.51 -4.20 12.55
CA LYS A 47 5.41 -3.26 12.79
C LYS A 47 4.94 -2.56 11.52
N THR A 48 5.87 -2.20 10.64
CA THR A 48 5.57 -1.56 9.36
C THR A 48 4.87 -2.54 8.43
N ILE A 49 5.36 -3.77 8.35
CA ILE A 49 4.74 -4.85 7.56
C ILE A 49 3.30 -5.10 8.03
N GLU A 50 3.09 -5.21 9.34
CA GLU A 50 1.76 -5.41 9.91
C GLU A 50 0.82 -4.24 9.60
N SER A 51 1.29 -2.99 9.76
CA SER A 51 0.48 -1.82 9.41
C SER A 51 0.11 -1.77 7.92
N MET A 52 1.02 -2.18 7.03
CA MET A 52 0.75 -2.25 5.59
C MET A 52 -0.30 -3.31 5.27
N ASN A 53 -0.21 -4.49 5.91
CA ASN A 53 -1.20 -5.55 5.75
C ASN A 53 -2.57 -5.13 6.27
N GLN A 54 -2.64 -4.44 7.41
CA GLN A 54 -3.88 -3.90 7.94
C GLN A 54 -4.47 -2.83 7.02
N LYS A 55 -3.65 -1.95 6.45
CA LYS A 55 -4.10 -0.97 5.47
C LYS A 55 -4.67 -1.63 4.21
N ALA A 56 -4.00 -2.67 3.70
CA ALA A 56 -4.48 -3.43 2.55
C ALA A 56 -5.83 -4.11 2.83
N LYS A 57 -5.98 -4.74 4.01
CA LYS A 57 -7.25 -5.35 4.44
C LYS A 57 -8.38 -4.32 4.53
N ARG A 58 -8.10 -3.13 5.08
CA ARG A 58 -9.09 -2.03 5.16
C ARG A 58 -9.52 -1.54 3.78
N GLN A 59 -8.57 -1.34 2.87
CA GLN A 59 -8.87 -0.93 1.49
C GLN A 59 -9.73 -1.96 0.76
N GLU A 60 -9.46 -3.25 0.95
CA GLU A 60 -10.28 -4.30 0.36
C GLU A 60 -11.70 -4.31 0.93
N LEU A 61 -11.84 -4.14 2.25
CA LEU A 61 -13.16 -4.04 2.89
C LEU A 61 -13.94 -2.81 2.39
N GLU A 62 -13.29 -1.65 2.29
CA GLU A 62 -13.89 -0.44 1.73
C GLU A 62 -14.36 -0.64 0.29
N ARG A 63 -13.55 -1.33 -0.53
CA ARG A 63 -13.92 -1.67 -1.91
C ARG A 63 -15.17 -2.55 -1.97
N GLN A 64 -15.26 -3.55 -1.10
CA GLN A 64 -16.43 -4.44 -1.00
C GLN A 64 -17.67 -3.67 -0.58
N MET A 65 -17.59 -2.89 0.52
CA MET A 65 -18.70 -2.05 0.97
C MET A 65 -19.17 -1.06 -0.10
N LEU A 66 -18.24 -0.52 -0.90
CA LEU A 66 -18.59 0.42 -1.95
C LEU A 66 -19.32 -0.25 -3.12
N VAL A 67 -19.04 -1.52 -3.40
CA VAL A 67 -19.79 -2.33 -4.37
C VAL A 67 -21.18 -2.64 -3.84
N GLU A 68 -21.29 -3.09 -2.59
CA GLU A 68 -22.58 -3.38 -1.93
C GLU A 68 -23.49 -2.15 -1.90
N LYS A 69 -22.96 -1.00 -1.44
CA LYS A 69 -23.72 0.27 -1.44
C LYS A 69 -24.17 0.67 -2.84
N ARG A 70 -23.36 0.40 -3.87
CA ARG A 70 -23.73 0.69 -5.26
C ARG A 70 -24.95 -0.12 -5.70
N HIS A 71 -24.97 -1.40 -5.36
CA HIS A 71 -26.11 -2.27 -5.62
C HIS A 71 -27.35 -1.82 -4.86
N GLU A 72 -27.23 -1.49 -3.56
CA GLU A 72 -28.36 -0.96 -2.79
C GLU A 72 -28.92 0.34 -3.38
N TYR A 73 -28.05 1.26 -3.80
CA TYR A 73 -28.49 2.51 -4.42
C TYR A 73 -29.16 2.28 -5.75
N GLN A 74 -28.65 1.34 -6.55
CA GLN A 74 -29.28 0.95 -7.82
C GLN A 74 -30.70 0.44 -7.57
N GLU A 75 -30.90 -0.46 -6.61
CA GLU A 75 -32.24 -0.95 -6.26
C GLU A 75 -33.16 0.17 -5.77
N LYS A 76 -32.67 1.07 -4.93
CA LYS A 76 -33.44 2.21 -4.40
C LYS A 76 -33.82 3.25 -5.46
N LEU A 77 -33.03 3.36 -6.52
CA LEU A 77 -33.27 4.28 -7.64
C LEU A 77 -34.11 3.63 -8.75
N HIS A 78 -34.01 2.31 -8.91
CA HIS A 78 -34.74 1.58 -9.92
C HIS A 78 -36.25 1.63 -9.62
N GLY A 79 -37.01 2.27 -10.51
CA GLY A 79 -38.46 2.44 -10.35
C GLY A 79 -38.90 3.71 -9.61
N LYS A 80 -37.98 4.63 -9.26
CA LYS A 80 -38.38 5.97 -8.80
C LYS A 80 -38.63 6.89 -9.99
N GLU A 81 -39.86 7.34 -10.12
CA GLU A 81 -40.25 8.37 -11.08
C GLU A 81 -40.16 9.76 -10.41
N LEU A 82 -39.46 10.68 -11.06
CA LEU A 82 -39.41 12.08 -10.63
C LEU A 82 -40.40 12.88 -11.48
N LYS A 83 -41.46 13.39 -10.84
CA LYS A 83 -42.40 14.32 -11.48
C LYS A 83 -41.89 15.74 -11.26
N PHE A 84 -41.66 16.44 -12.36
CA PHE A 84 -41.30 17.84 -12.35
C PHE A 84 -42.51 18.65 -12.82
N GLU A 85 -42.90 19.65 -12.05
CA GLU A 85 -43.91 20.64 -12.45
C GLU A 85 -43.19 21.93 -12.83
N LEU A 86 -43.53 22.47 -14.00
CA LEU A 86 -43.05 23.77 -14.44
C LEU A 86 -43.98 24.85 -13.87
N ARG A 87 -43.39 25.87 -13.26
CA ARG A 87 -44.11 27.02 -12.70
C ARG A 87 -44.17 28.16 -13.70
#